data_AF-A0A9J7HI78-F1
#
_entry.id   AF-A0A9J7HI78-F1
#
_cell.length_a   1.000
_cell.length_b   1.000
_cell.length_c   1.000
_cell.angle_alpha   90.00
_cell.angle_beta   90.00
_cell.angle_gamma   90.00
#
_symmetry.space_group_name_H-M   'P 1'
#
loop_
_entity.id
_entity.type
_entity.pdbx_description
1 polymer ?
#
loop_
_entity_poly.entity_id
_entity_poly.type
_entity_poly.pdbx_seq_one_letter_code
_entity_poly.pdbx_strand_id
1 'polypeptide(L)'
;MDSPTMLEDAQRALEKVGLPAFVKPGAGFGTFGVTKVENFEDMKRALQNLRTMRDEHPDFLASPCAAFFKDYFKEYLDVEKYPLALRDVVIVEPYLDAEALYCVDGCIVDKEIVQWTITDELRFDQKEAKFMCVICPTSAPEDLQKRIWDVYDGIMTRMVQFGFNNGFTNVELFMMKDGQLRLCEVNARGSKELQYCYTECCENVNQDYVYLTAGRGIRYITPPQTGRWAICYIVKFDKLERPGNLMDFDQIEKLKSDPEVLFIMYDIPDPDDDVTNFNDTSAWYFCKMFTYGDSREAMIRKLVDVLKLVVKKPELLTYPVHYGM
;
A
#
# COMPACT_ATOMS: atom_id res chain seq x y z
N MET A 1 7.71 -17.38 -14.48
CA MET A 1 8.10 -18.36 -13.46
C MET A 1 8.26 -19.77 -14.03
N ASP A 2 7.59 -20.13 -15.12
CA ASP A 2 7.72 -21.48 -15.74
C ASP A 2 8.77 -21.58 -16.84
N SER A 3 9.65 -20.58 -16.98
CA SER A 3 10.72 -20.61 -17.99
C SER A 3 11.72 -21.72 -17.66
N PRO A 4 12.11 -22.59 -18.62
CA PRO A 4 13.17 -23.57 -18.41
C PRO A 4 14.53 -22.91 -18.13
N THR A 5 14.71 -21.65 -18.57
CA THR A 5 15.92 -20.85 -18.36
C THR A 5 15.79 -19.86 -17.20
N MET A 6 14.78 -20.00 -16.33
CA MET A 6 14.46 -18.99 -15.30
C MET A 6 15.67 -18.58 -14.46
N LEU A 7 16.54 -19.53 -14.06
CA LEU A 7 17.71 -19.21 -13.23
C LEU A 7 18.80 -18.47 -14.02
N GLU A 8 18.97 -18.79 -15.30
CA GLU A 8 19.89 -18.07 -16.19
C GLU A 8 19.37 -16.66 -16.48
N ASP A 9 18.06 -16.52 -16.70
CA ASP A 9 17.38 -15.24 -16.86
C ASP A 9 17.53 -14.37 -15.60
N ALA A 10 17.36 -14.98 -14.42
CA ALA A 10 17.55 -14.32 -13.13
C ALA A 10 18.99 -13.85 -12.92
N GLN A 11 19.97 -14.66 -13.30
CA GLN A 11 21.38 -14.27 -13.22
C GLN A 11 21.68 -13.09 -14.15
N ARG A 12 21.22 -13.15 -15.41
CA ARG A 12 21.36 -12.03 -16.36
C ARG A 12 20.67 -10.75 -15.86
N ALA A 13 19.51 -10.89 -15.21
CA ALA A 13 18.80 -9.76 -14.62
C ALA A 13 19.61 -9.11 -13.51
N LEU A 14 20.19 -9.89 -12.59
CA LEU A 14 21.05 -9.36 -11.53
C LEU A 14 22.35 -8.75 -12.07
N GLU A 15 22.97 -9.34 -13.09
CA GLU A 15 24.15 -8.76 -13.76
C GLU A 15 23.84 -7.38 -14.37
N LYS A 16 22.62 -7.20 -14.87
CA LYS A 16 22.17 -5.94 -15.45
C LYS A 16 21.76 -4.90 -14.40
N VAL A 17 21.04 -5.33 -13.36
CA VAL A 17 20.42 -4.45 -12.35
C VAL A 17 21.42 -4.08 -11.25
N GLY A 18 22.33 -4.98 -10.90
CA GLY A 18 23.19 -4.88 -9.73
C GLY A 18 22.50 -5.34 -8.44
N LEU A 19 23.29 -5.48 -7.38
CA LEU A 19 22.84 -5.85 -6.04
C LEU A 19 23.15 -4.70 -5.06
N PRO A 20 22.33 -4.48 -4.01
CA PRO A 20 21.06 -5.19 -3.74
C PRO A 20 19.97 -4.86 -4.76
N ALA A 21 19.04 -5.80 -4.95
CA ALA A 21 17.89 -5.66 -5.85
C ALA A 21 16.57 -5.96 -5.14
N PHE A 22 15.48 -5.43 -5.68
CA PHE A 22 14.13 -5.90 -5.39
C PHE A 22 13.70 -6.95 -6.42
N VAL A 23 13.03 -7.98 -5.92
CA VAL A 23 12.32 -8.99 -6.70
C VAL A 23 10.85 -8.87 -6.33
N LYS A 24 9.98 -8.69 -7.33
CA LYS A 24 8.54 -8.57 -7.12
C LYS A 24 7.77 -9.33 -8.19
N PRO A 25 6.56 -9.83 -7.88
CA PRO A 25 5.73 -10.42 -8.91
C PRO A 25 5.23 -9.36 -9.90
N GLY A 26 4.96 -9.78 -11.14
CA GLY A 26 4.41 -8.88 -12.17
C GLY A 26 2.94 -8.52 -11.98
N ALA A 27 2.23 -9.23 -11.11
CA ALA A 27 0.86 -8.96 -10.69
C ALA A 27 0.69 -9.43 -9.24
N GLY A 28 -0.09 -8.68 -8.45
CA GLY A 28 -0.32 -8.92 -7.03
C GLY A 28 -0.69 -7.61 -6.33
N PHE A 29 -0.94 -7.67 -5.01
CA PHE A 29 -1.16 -6.49 -4.18
C PHE A 29 -0.63 -6.75 -2.76
N GLY A 30 -0.62 -5.73 -1.90
CA GLY A 30 -0.29 -5.91 -0.48
C GLY A 30 1.15 -6.35 -0.23
N THR A 31 2.08 -6.10 -1.16
CA THR A 31 3.52 -6.42 -1.03
C THR A 31 3.85 -7.92 -0.97
N PHE A 32 2.87 -8.78 -1.20
CA PHE A 32 3.11 -10.23 -1.22
C PHE A 32 4.15 -10.60 -2.28
N GLY A 33 5.15 -11.38 -1.90
CA GLY A 33 6.22 -11.81 -2.79
C GLY A 33 7.25 -10.74 -3.15
N VAL A 34 7.19 -9.54 -2.57
CA VAL A 34 8.25 -8.54 -2.71
C VAL A 34 9.38 -8.89 -1.76
N THR A 35 10.60 -9.03 -2.28
CA THR A 35 11.76 -9.46 -1.50
C THR A 35 12.99 -8.70 -1.94
N LYS A 36 13.78 -8.20 -0.99
CA LYS A 36 15.12 -7.70 -1.25
C LYS A 36 16.08 -8.88 -1.36
N VAL A 37 16.96 -8.83 -2.34
CA VAL A 37 17.99 -9.85 -2.58
C VAL A 37 19.37 -9.21 -2.53
N GLU A 38 20.27 -9.79 -1.73
CA GLU A 38 21.65 -9.33 -1.56
C GLU A 38 22.63 -10.17 -2.38
N ASN A 39 22.19 -11.34 -2.87
CA ASN A 39 22.98 -12.26 -3.66
C ASN A 39 22.09 -13.19 -4.51
N PHE A 40 22.72 -14.01 -5.36
CA PHE A 40 21.99 -14.92 -6.26
C PHE A 40 21.26 -16.05 -5.54
N GLU A 41 21.73 -16.49 -4.37
CA GLU A 41 21.01 -17.50 -3.57
C GLU A 41 19.72 -16.91 -3.00
N ASP A 42 19.72 -15.64 -2.59
CA ASP A 42 18.50 -14.94 -2.17
C ASP A 42 17.50 -14.87 -3.33
N MET A 43 17.96 -14.56 -4.54
CA MET A 43 17.14 -14.57 -5.76
C MET A 43 16.52 -15.94 -6.03
N LYS A 44 17.30 -17.02 -5.92
CA LYS A 44 16.76 -18.39 -6.06
C LYS A 44 15.66 -18.67 -5.04
N ARG A 45 15.86 -18.27 -3.77
CA ARG A 45 14.84 -18.43 -2.72
C ARG A 45 13.60 -17.60 -2.99
N ALA A 46 13.74 -16.34 -3.41
CA ALA A 46 12.61 -15.49 -3.77
C ALA A 46 11.77 -16.10 -4.90
N LEU A 47 12.41 -16.59 -5.97
CA LEU A 47 11.72 -17.25 -7.09
C LEU A 47 11.03 -18.55 -6.67
N GLN A 48 11.66 -19.33 -5.79
CA GLN A 48 11.05 -20.56 -5.26
C GLN A 48 9.82 -20.24 -4.40
N ASN A 49 9.90 -19.21 -3.54
CA ASN A 49 8.78 -18.78 -2.71
C ASN A 49 7.60 -18.29 -3.56
N LEU A 50 7.86 -17.50 -4.61
CA LEU A 50 6.82 -17.04 -5.53
C LEU A 50 6.15 -18.22 -6.27
N ARG A 51 6.93 -19.23 -6.69
CA ARG A 51 6.37 -20.46 -7.28
C ARG A 51 5.52 -21.23 -6.28
N THR A 52 6.01 -21.44 -5.07
CA THR A 52 5.27 -22.13 -4.01
C THR A 52 3.96 -21.41 -3.68
N MET A 53 3.98 -20.08 -3.54
CA MET A 53 2.78 -19.27 -3.29
C MET A 53 1.73 -19.44 -4.40
N ARG A 54 2.18 -19.45 -5.67
CA ARG A 54 1.31 -19.68 -6.82
C ARG A 54 0.73 -21.11 -6.83
N ASP A 55 1.58 -22.10 -6.66
CA ASP A 55 1.23 -23.52 -6.87
C ASP A 55 0.37 -24.07 -5.71
N GLU A 56 0.63 -23.64 -4.47
CA GLU A 56 -0.12 -24.09 -3.29
C GLU A 56 -1.38 -23.25 -3.03
N HIS A 57 -1.45 -22.03 -3.54
CA HIS A 57 -2.59 -21.11 -3.34
C HIS A 57 -3.04 -20.43 -4.64
N PRO A 58 -3.49 -21.19 -5.67
CA PRO A 58 -3.91 -20.63 -6.95
C PRO A 58 -5.16 -19.74 -6.87
N ASP A 59 -6.00 -19.97 -5.86
CA ASP A 59 -7.25 -19.20 -5.63
C ASP A 59 -7.04 -17.99 -4.69
N PHE A 60 -5.85 -17.83 -4.13
CA PHE A 60 -5.54 -16.68 -3.28
C PHE A 60 -5.39 -15.45 -4.17
N LEU A 61 -6.30 -14.47 -4.03
CA LEU A 61 -6.35 -13.28 -4.89
C LEU A 61 -5.06 -12.47 -4.90
N ALA A 62 -4.28 -12.50 -3.81
CA ALA A 62 -2.99 -11.81 -3.74
C ALA A 62 -1.81 -12.67 -4.23
N SER A 63 -2.05 -13.94 -4.57
CA SER A 63 -1.04 -14.83 -5.14
C SER A 63 -0.56 -14.27 -6.48
N PRO A 64 0.76 -14.32 -6.76
CA PRO A 64 1.37 -13.75 -7.95
C PRO A 64 1.10 -14.58 -9.20
N CYS A 65 -0.18 -14.72 -9.55
CA CYS A 65 -0.62 -15.56 -10.63
C CYS A 65 -1.43 -14.77 -11.65
N ALA A 66 -0.94 -14.75 -12.88
CA ALA A 66 -1.72 -14.23 -13.98
C ALA A 66 -2.98 -15.08 -14.21
N ALA A 67 -3.03 -16.35 -13.79
CA ALA A 67 -4.10 -17.28 -14.14
C ALA A 67 -5.49 -16.79 -13.75
N PHE A 68 -5.63 -16.17 -12.58
CA PHE A 68 -6.90 -15.56 -12.15
C PHE A 68 -7.36 -14.46 -13.14
N PHE A 69 -6.42 -13.65 -13.64
CA PHE A 69 -6.71 -12.54 -14.56
C PHE A 69 -6.60 -12.90 -16.04
N LYS A 70 -6.18 -14.12 -16.42
CA LYS A 70 -5.86 -14.47 -17.82
C LYS A 70 -7.04 -14.26 -18.74
N ASP A 71 -8.23 -14.69 -18.34
CA ASP A 71 -9.42 -14.59 -19.18
C ASP A 71 -9.88 -13.13 -19.30
N TYR A 72 -9.80 -12.37 -18.20
CA TYR A 72 -10.01 -10.91 -18.22
C TYR A 72 -9.03 -10.22 -19.18
N PHE A 73 -7.74 -10.55 -19.13
CA PHE A 73 -6.75 -9.96 -20.04
C PHE A 73 -6.98 -10.35 -21.50
N LYS A 74 -7.39 -11.59 -21.81
CA LYS A 74 -7.73 -11.97 -23.19
C LYS A 74 -8.94 -11.19 -23.73
N GLU A 75 -9.90 -10.86 -22.86
CA GLU A 75 -11.11 -10.14 -23.25
C GLU A 75 -10.88 -8.64 -23.42
N TYR A 76 -10.10 -8.02 -22.53
CA TYR A 76 -9.99 -6.55 -22.43
C TYR A 76 -8.63 -5.97 -22.79
N LEU A 77 -7.59 -6.79 -22.95
CA LEU A 77 -6.24 -6.35 -23.34
C LEU A 77 -5.90 -6.84 -24.75
N ASP A 78 -5.19 -6.01 -25.50
CA ASP A 78 -4.49 -6.44 -26.71
C ASP A 78 -3.30 -7.34 -26.33
N VAL A 79 -3.58 -8.62 -26.09
CA VAL A 79 -2.58 -9.62 -25.64
C VAL A 79 -1.58 -9.98 -26.73
N GLU A 80 -1.86 -9.68 -28.00
CA GLU A 80 -0.87 -9.81 -29.08
C GLU A 80 0.20 -8.72 -28.96
N LYS A 81 -0.21 -7.49 -28.67
CA LYS A 81 0.69 -6.38 -28.39
C LYS A 81 1.37 -6.50 -27.01
N TYR A 82 0.68 -7.05 -26.01
CA TYR A 82 1.16 -7.16 -24.63
C TYR A 82 1.20 -8.63 -24.13
N PRO A 83 2.02 -9.50 -24.74
CA PRO A 83 1.99 -10.94 -24.48
C PRO A 83 2.47 -11.34 -23.09
N LEU A 84 3.14 -10.42 -22.37
CA LEU A 84 3.58 -10.65 -20.99
C LEU A 84 2.41 -10.70 -20.00
N ALA A 85 1.25 -10.09 -20.32
CA ALA A 85 0.07 -10.09 -19.44
C ALA A 85 -0.47 -11.50 -19.15
N LEU A 86 -0.24 -12.46 -20.06
CA LEU A 86 -0.67 -13.84 -19.90
C LEU A 86 0.38 -14.76 -19.26
N ARG A 87 1.50 -14.21 -18.81
CA ARG A 87 2.63 -14.96 -18.26
C ARG A 87 2.83 -14.61 -16.79
N ASP A 88 3.30 -15.60 -16.03
CA ASP A 88 3.79 -15.34 -14.68
C ASP A 88 5.16 -14.66 -14.78
N VAL A 89 5.17 -13.33 -14.66
CA VAL A 89 6.38 -12.51 -14.75
C VAL A 89 6.90 -12.21 -13.34
N VAL A 90 8.22 -12.17 -13.22
CA VAL A 90 8.90 -11.63 -12.04
C VAL A 90 9.72 -10.43 -12.51
N ILE A 91 9.62 -9.34 -11.77
CA ILE A 91 10.32 -8.10 -12.04
C ILE A 91 11.52 -8.03 -11.10
N VAL A 92 12.68 -7.66 -11.66
CA VAL A 92 13.92 -7.42 -10.91
C VAL A 92 14.32 -5.97 -11.13
N GLU A 93 14.43 -5.22 -10.04
CA GLU A 93 14.68 -3.78 -10.04
C GLU A 93 15.77 -3.40 -9.03
N PRO A 94 16.47 -2.27 -9.20
CA PRO A 94 17.41 -1.81 -8.20
C PRO A 94 16.73 -1.63 -6.85
N TYR A 95 17.40 -2.02 -5.76
CA TYR A 95 16.91 -1.69 -4.43
C TYR A 95 17.00 -0.17 -4.20
N LEU A 96 15.89 0.42 -3.77
CA LEU A 96 15.79 1.85 -3.48
C LEU A 96 15.79 2.07 -1.97
N ASP A 97 16.95 2.50 -1.46
CA ASP A 97 17.15 2.91 -0.06
C ASP A 97 16.60 4.33 0.16
N ALA A 98 15.27 4.43 0.20
CA ALA A 98 14.54 5.68 0.33
C ALA A 98 14.39 6.12 1.79
N GLU A 99 14.52 7.42 2.03
CA GLU A 99 14.32 8.06 3.35
C GLU A 99 12.83 8.20 3.70
N ALA A 100 11.98 8.42 2.69
CA ALA A 100 10.54 8.53 2.87
C ALA A 100 9.79 7.90 1.69
N LEU A 101 8.52 7.57 1.94
CA LEU A 101 7.55 7.15 0.94
C LEU A 101 6.33 8.06 1.05
N TYR A 102 5.87 8.55 -0.08
CA TYR A 102 4.64 9.34 -0.20
C TYR A 102 3.64 8.60 -1.08
N CYS A 103 2.39 8.54 -0.63
CA CYS A 103 1.28 8.18 -1.50
C CYS A 103 0.61 9.48 -1.97
N VAL A 104 0.45 9.59 -3.29
CA VAL A 104 -0.06 10.77 -3.97
C VAL A 104 -1.33 10.36 -4.69
N ASP A 105 -2.45 10.88 -4.20
CA ASP A 105 -3.77 10.48 -4.64
C ASP A 105 -4.42 11.57 -5.49
N GLY A 106 -5.16 11.15 -6.49
CA GLY A 106 -5.87 12.04 -7.40
C GLY A 106 -6.77 11.27 -8.34
N CYS A 107 -7.42 11.97 -9.25
CA CYS A 107 -8.24 11.33 -10.27
C CYS A 107 -8.10 12.02 -11.62
N ILE A 108 -8.39 11.25 -12.67
CA ILE A 108 -8.58 11.75 -14.02
C ILE A 108 -10.07 11.70 -14.32
N VAL A 109 -10.66 12.85 -14.65
CA VAL A 109 -12.05 12.92 -15.13
C VAL A 109 -12.07 13.79 -16.37
N ASP A 110 -12.66 13.27 -17.45
CA ASP A 110 -12.71 13.94 -18.76
C ASP A 110 -11.34 14.44 -19.25
N LYS A 111 -10.30 13.63 -19.00
CA LYS A 111 -8.87 13.86 -19.30
C LYS A 111 -8.20 14.97 -18.50
N GLU A 112 -8.89 15.54 -17.53
CA GLU A 112 -8.33 16.55 -16.62
C GLU A 112 -7.81 15.88 -15.35
N ILE A 113 -6.64 16.34 -14.89
CA ILE A 113 -6.01 15.87 -13.65
C ILE A 113 -6.60 16.65 -12.48
N VAL A 114 -7.05 15.92 -11.45
CA VAL A 114 -7.56 16.48 -10.21
C VAL A 114 -6.75 15.90 -9.06
N GLN A 115 -5.88 16.74 -8.49
CA GLN A 115 -5.09 16.42 -7.32
C GLN A 115 -5.99 16.26 -6.09
N TRP A 116 -5.74 15.25 -5.26
CA TRP A 116 -6.53 14.99 -4.05
C TRP A 116 -5.77 15.32 -2.79
N THR A 117 -4.78 14.50 -2.44
CA THR A 117 -3.92 14.71 -1.27
C THR A 117 -2.60 13.99 -1.45
N ILE A 118 -1.60 14.42 -0.68
CA ILE A 118 -0.37 13.66 -0.44
C ILE A 118 -0.46 13.11 0.98
N THR A 119 -0.04 11.87 1.20
CA THR A 119 0.04 11.24 2.52
C THR A 119 1.46 10.73 2.78
N ASP A 120 1.88 10.79 4.04
CA ASP A 120 3.16 10.22 4.48
C ASP A 120 2.96 8.74 4.77
N GLU A 121 3.80 7.88 4.21
CA GLU A 121 3.84 6.47 4.58
C GLU A 121 5.05 6.18 5.47
N LEU A 122 4.76 5.77 6.70
CA LEU A 122 5.77 5.51 7.71
C LEU A 122 6.40 4.15 7.48
N ARG A 123 7.73 4.17 7.39
CA ARG A 123 8.58 2.99 7.45
C ARG A 123 9.14 2.89 8.86
N PHE A 124 8.98 1.72 9.48
CA PHE A 124 9.63 1.43 10.75
C PHE A 124 10.96 0.74 10.49
N ASP A 125 12.00 1.21 11.16
CA ASP A 125 13.37 0.75 10.97
C ASP A 125 13.49 -0.78 11.08
N GLN A 126 14.39 -1.37 10.28
CA GLN A 126 14.75 -2.79 10.24
C GLN A 126 13.73 -3.77 9.64
N LYS A 127 12.56 -3.32 9.16
CA LYS A 127 11.60 -4.19 8.45
C LYS A 127 11.52 -3.77 6.98
N GLU A 128 12.35 -4.43 6.16
CA GLU A 128 12.49 -4.15 4.73
C GLU A 128 11.13 -4.12 4.01
N ALA A 129 10.86 -3.02 3.30
CA ALA A 129 9.74 -2.84 2.37
C ALA A 129 8.37 -3.28 2.91
N LYS A 130 7.96 -2.80 4.09
CA LYS A 130 6.59 -3.06 4.59
C LYS A 130 5.81 -1.76 4.68
N PHE A 131 4.66 -1.75 4.03
CA PHE A 131 3.64 -0.69 4.04
C PHE A 131 2.83 -0.82 5.32
N MET A 132 2.85 0.18 6.21
CA MET A 132 2.43 -0.08 7.59
C MET A 132 1.55 0.97 8.23
N CYS A 133 1.86 2.26 8.05
CA CYS A 133 1.07 3.34 8.60
C CYS A 133 1.05 4.51 7.64
N VAL A 134 -0.12 5.12 7.45
CA VAL A 134 -0.27 6.26 6.57
C VAL A 134 -0.82 7.44 7.35
N ILE A 135 -0.15 8.59 7.28
CA ILE A 135 -0.59 9.86 7.85
C ILE A 135 -1.12 10.76 6.74
N CYS A 136 -2.31 11.33 6.96
CA CYS A 136 -2.93 12.31 6.08
C CYS A 136 -3.22 13.61 6.85
N PRO A 137 -2.99 14.79 6.25
CA PRO A 137 -2.19 15.01 5.04
C PRO A 137 -0.69 14.80 5.31
N THR A 138 0.15 14.97 4.29
CA THR A 138 1.61 14.98 4.43
C THR A 138 2.09 16.14 5.33
N SER A 139 3.15 15.88 6.08
CA SER A 139 3.92 16.89 6.82
C SER A 139 5.12 17.44 6.06
N ALA A 140 5.31 17.06 4.79
CA ALA A 140 6.38 17.54 3.94
C ALA A 140 6.34 19.08 3.77
N PRO A 141 7.49 19.76 3.68
CA PRO A 141 7.55 21.19 3.34
C PRO A 141 6.86 21.53 2.01
N GLU A 142 6.32 22.74 1.89
CA GLU A 142 5.54 23.18 0.73
C GLU A 142 6.31 23.07 -0.60
N ASP A 143 7.60 23.41 -0.60
CA ASP A 143 8.47 23.28 -1.77
C ASP A 143 8.62 21.82 -2.21
N LEU A 144 8.67 20.89 -1.25
CA LEU A 144 8.68 19.47 -1.54
C LEU A 144 7.32 18.98 -2.03
N GLN A 145 6.21 19.40 -1.40
CA GLN A 145 4.86 19.05 -1.86
C GLN A 145 4.64 19.46 -3.32
N LYS A 146 5.11 20.66 -3.71
CA LYS A 146 5.06 21.12 -5.10
C LYS A 146 5.82 20.18 -6.04
N ARG A 147 7.02 19.75 -5.67
CA ARG A 147 7.82 18.81 -6.47
C ARG A 147 7.15 17.43 -6.58
N ILE A 148 6.48 16.98 -5.52
CA ILE A 148 5.70 15.75 -5.51
C ILE A 148 4.54 15.85 -6.52
N TRP A 149 3.80 16.96 -6.50
CA TRP A 149 2.74 17.22 -7.47
C TRP A 149 3.24 17.33 -8.90
N ASP A 150 4.37 18.00 -9.14
CA ASP A 150 4.97 18.09 -10.48
C ASP A 150 5.30 16.68 -11.04
N VAL A 151 5.78 15.77 -10.20
CA VAL A 151 6.03 14.37 -10.59
C VAL A 151 4.72 13.63 -10.86
N TYR A 152 3.73 13.76 -9.98
CA TYR A 152 2.41 13.14 -10.14
C TYR A 152 1.73 13.59 -11.44
N ASP A 153 1.66 14.89 -11.69
CA ASP A 153 1.05 15.47 -12.89
C ASP A 153 1.76 14.99 -14.17
N GLY A 154 3.08 14.85 -14.12
CA GLY A 154 3.87 14.28 -15.22
C GLY A 154 3.56 12.81 -15.50
N ILE A 155 3.36 12.00 -14.46
CA ILE A 155 2.95 10.59 -14.58
C ILE A 155 1.52 10.51 -15.15
N MET A 156 0.60 11.28 -14.57
CA MET A 156 -0.81 11.30 -14.98
C MET A 156 -0.99 11.80 -16.41
N THR A 157 -0.24 12.82 -16.84
CA THR A 157 -0.23 13.29 -18.23
C THR A 157 0.12 12.15 -19.20
N ARG A 158 1.11 11.33 -18.85
CA ARG A 158 1.46 10.14 -19.65
C ARG A 158 0.36 9.08 -19.60
N MET A 159 -0.23 8.83 -18.44
CA MET A 159 -1.35 7.88 -18.34
C MET A 159 -2.54 8.29 -19.22
N VAL A 160 -2.88 9.58 -19.26
CA VAL A 160 -3.92 10.13 -20.16
C VAL A 160 -3.55 9.90 -21.62
N GLN A 161 -2.28 10.09 -22.00
CA GLN A 161 -1.80 9.80 -23.37
C GLN A 161 -1.94 8.31 -23.73
N PHE A 162 -1.80 7.41 -22.75
CA PHE A 162 -2.04 5.98 -22.92
C PHE A 162 -3.52 5.57 -22.82
N GLY A 163 -4.43 6.52 -22.65
CA GLY A 163 -5.87 6.30 -22.67
C GLY A 163 -6.53 6.15 -21.31
N PHE A 164 -5.79 6.33 -20.20
CA PHE A 164 -6.39 6.35 -18.87
C PHE A 164 -7.29 7.59 -18.72
N ASN A 165 -8.55 7.37 -18.36
CA ASN A 165 -9.53 8.43 -18.17
C ASN A 165 -10.63 7.95 -17.22
N ASN A 166 -11.29 8.88 -16.53
CA ASN A 166 -12.44 8.61 -15.67
C ASN A 166 -12.15 7.58 -14.58
N GLY A 167 -11.07 7.79 -13.82
CA GLY A 167 -10.61 6.88 -12.79
C GLY A 167 -9.76 7.58 -11.74
N PHE A 168 -9.72 6.98 -10.55
CA PHE A 168 -8.88 7.43 -9.43
C PHE A 168 -7.51 6.76 -9.49
N THR A 169 -6.48 7.39 -8.95
CA THR A 169 -5.13 6.84 -8.86
C THR A 169 -4.53 7.06 -7.48
N ASN A 170 -3.63 6.15 -7.13
CA ASN A 170 -2.81 6.20 -5.93
C ASN A 170 -1.38 5.92 -6.40
N VAL A 171 -0.51 6.91 -6.33
CA VAL A 171 0.86 6.85 -6.86
C VAL A 171 1.83 6.87 -5.71
N GLU A 172 2.75 5.91 -5.69
CA GLU A 172 3.75 5.79 -4.64
C GLU A 172 5.08 6.36 -5.11
N LEU A 173 5.63 7.33 -4.35
CA LEU A 173 6.88 7.98 -4.65
C LEU A 173 7.87 7.83 -3.49
N PHE A 174 9.07 7.35 -3.80
CA PHE A 174 10.20 7.35 -2.89
C PHE A 174 10.93 8.69 -2.89
N MET A 175 11.26 9.18 -1.70
CA MET A 175 12.27 10.21 -1.51
C MET A 175 13.61 9.54 -1.23
N MET A 176 14.58 9.77 -2.11
CA MET A 176 15.94 9.28 -1.96
C MET A 176 16.77 10.22 -1.06
N LYS A 177 17.88 9.73 -0.51
CA LYS A 177 18.82 10.50 0.34
C LYS A 177 19.41 11.74 -0.33
N ASP A 178 19.48 11.76 -1.66
CA ASP A 178 19.95 12.92 -2.43
C ASP A 178 18.80 13.92 -2.74
N GLY A 179 17.62 13.70 -2.16
CA GLY A 179 16.43 14.49 -2.38
C GLY A 179 15.70 14.18 -3.69
N GLN A 180 16.11 13.18 -4.48
CA GLN A 180 15.38 12.81 -5.70
C GLN A 180 14.07 12.08 -5.38
N LEU A 181 13.03 12.37 -6.15
CA LEU A 181 11.78 11.62 -6.15
C LEU A 181 11.83 10.51 -7.19
N ARG A 182 11.49 9.28 -6.80
CA ARG A 182 11.45 8.12 -7.70
C ARG A 182 10.12 7.40 -7.61
N LEU A 183 9.57 7.04 -8.77
CA LEU A 183 8.34 6.27 -8.85
C LEU A 183 8.56 4.85 -8.32
N CYS A 184 7.74 4.43 -7.37
CA CYS A 184 7.65 3.05 -6.87
C CYS A 184 6.61 2.27 -7.68
N GLU A 185 5.36 2.73 -7.62
CA GLU A 185 4.21 2.06 -8.23
C GLU A 185 3.14 3.10 -8.63
N VAL A 186 2.35 2.76 -9.65
CA VAL A 186 1.12 3.46 -10.00
C VAL A 186 -0.06 2.51 -9.85
N ASN A 187 -0.94 2.79 -8.91
CA ASN A 187 -2.20 2.08 -8.78
C ASN A 187 -3.28 2.83 -9.56
N ALA A 188 -3.86 2.17 -10.55
CA ALA A 188 -5.00 2.67 -11.35
C ALA A 188 -6.33 2.59 -10.59
N ARG A 189 -6.27 2.86 -9.29
CA ARG A 189 -7.37 2.89 -8.32
C ARG A 189 -6.95 3.75 -7.14
N GLY A 190 -7.91 4.42 -6.52
CA GLY A 190 -7.74 5.04 -5.21
C GLY A 190 -7.67 4.00 -4.09
N SER A 191 -6.98 4.33 -2.99
CA SER A 191 -6.95 3.46 -1.81
C SER A 191 -8.24 3.61 -1.02
N LYS A 192 -9.07 2.57 -1.04
CA LYS A 192 -10.31 2.52 -0.24
C LYS A 192 -10.03 2.65 1.26
N GLU A 193 -8.88 2.16 1.69
CA GLU A 193 -8.47 2.19 3.09
C GLU A 193 -8.22 3.61 3.59
N LEU A 194 -7.64 4.45 2.71
CA LEU A 194 -7.34 5.84 3.02
C LEU A 194 -8.57 6.76 2.92
N GLN A 195 -9.70 6.26 2.42
CA GLN A 195 -10.95 7.02 2.39
C GLN A 195 -11.33 7.55 3.78
N TYR A 196 -11.11 6.77 4.84
CA TYR A 196 -11.40 7.19 6.22
C TYR A 196 -10.45 8.28 6.73
N CYS A 197 -9.20 8.29 6.25
CA CYS A 197 -8.30 9.41 6.51
C CYS A 197 -8.76 10.66 5.75
N TYR A 198 -9.12 10.51 4.48
CA TYR A 198 -9.54 11.64 3.65
C TYR A 198 -10.78 12.32 4.20
N THR A 199 -11.79 11.57 4.64
CA THR A 199 -13.05 12.15 5.15
C THR A 199 -12.86 13.06 6.35
N GLU A 200 -11.79 12.85 7.13
CA GLU A 200 -11.45 13.71 8.26
C GLU A 200 -10.59 14.89 7.82
N CYS A 201 -9.63 14.66 6.93
CA CYS A 201 -8.65 15.68 6.52
C CYS A 201 -9.13 16.60 5.39
N CYS A 202 -10.18 16.22 4.65
CA CYS A 202 -10.61 16.92 3.45
C CYS A 202 -12.14 17.04 3.36
N GLU A 203 -12.63 18.16 2.84
CA GLU A 203 -14.06 18.39 2.61
C GLU A 203 -14.53 17.78 1.29
N ASN A 204 -15.77 17.29 1.26
CA ASN A 204 -16.44 16.78 0.05
C ASN A 204 -15.71 15.62 -0.65
N VAL A 205 -14.99 14.80 0.11
CA VAL A 205 -14.24 13.66 -0.43
C VAL A 205 -15.05 12.37 -0.42
N ASN A 206 -15.20 11.78 -1.60
CA ASN A 206 -15.76 10.44 -1.74
C ASN A 206 -15.25 9.81 -3.05
N GLN A 207 -14.32 8.86 -2.93
CA GLN A 207 -13.77 8.15 -4.10
C GLN A 207 -14.86 7.41 -4.90
N ASP A 208 -15.84 6.79 -4.23
CA ASP A 208 -16.94 6.07 -4.90
C ASP A 208 -17.81 7.02 -5.71
N TYR A 209 -18.04 8.24 -5.22
CA TYR A 209 -18.77 9.27 -5.96
C TYR A 209 -18.05 9.68 -7.25
N VAL A 210 -16.71 9.77 -7.20
CA VAL A 210 -15.88 10.00 -8.40
C VAL A 210 -16.11 8.90 -9.43
N TYR A 211 -15.95 7.63 -9.05
CA TYR A 211 -16.17 6.51 -9.96
C TYR A 211 -17.59 6.48 -10.54
N LEU A 212 -18.61 6.73 -9.72
CA LEU A 212 -20.01 6.64 -10.15
C LEU A 212 -20.43 7.75 -11.11
N THR A 213 -19.75 8.89 -11.09
CA THR A 213 -20.16 10.06 -11.86
C THR A 213 -19.11 10.60 -12.83
N ALA A 214 -17.93 9.96 -12.89
CA ALA A 214 -16.94 10.23 -13.93
C ALA A 214 -17.56 10.05 -15.33
N GLY A 215 -17.21 10.94 -16.27
CA GLY A 215 -17.79 10.97 -17.61
C GLY A 215 -19.24 11.45 -17.69
N ARG A 216 -19.84 11.92 -16.58
CA ARG A 216 -21.21 12.51 -16.57
C ARG A 216 -21.21 14.04 -16.67
N GLY A 217 -20.09 14.65 -17.05
CA GLY A 217 -19.94 16.11 -17.14
C GLY A 217 -19.88 16.82 -15.77
N ILE A 218 -19.63 16.08 -14.69
CA ILE A 218 -19.39 16.67 -13.36
C ILE A 218 -17.94 17.13 -13.30
N ARG A 219 -17.74 18.40 -13.01
CA ARG A 219 -16.41 18.96 -12.79
C ARG A 219 -15.97 18.76 -11.35
N TYR A 220 -14.81 18.16 -11.19
CA TYR A 220 -14.15 17.97 -9.91
C TYR A 220 -13.13 19.07 -9.66
N ILE A 221 -12.90 19.33 -8.37
CA ILE A 221 -11.86 20.24 -7.89
C ILE A 221 -11.07 19.52 -6.81
N THR A 222 -9.84 19.99 -6.58
CA THR A 222 -9.05 19.54 -5.43
C THR A 222 -9.84 19.77 -4.15
N PRO A 223 -10.03 18.73 -3.32
CA PRO A 223 -10.74 18.85 -2.06
C PRO A 223 -10.07 19.87 -1.12
N PRO A 224 -10.83 20.80 -0.52
CA PRO A 224 -10.30 21.67 0.53
C PRO A 224 -9.84 20.86 1.74
N GLN A 225 -8.71 21.24 2.33
CA GLN A 225 -8.23 20.66 3.57
C GLN A 225 -9.05 21.19 4.75
N THR A 226 -9.42 20.33 5.69
CA THR A 226 -10.16 20.70 6.92
C THR A 226 -9.23 21.25 8.01
N GLY A 227 -7.92 21.00 7.88
CA GLY A 227 -6.93 21.26 8.92
C GLY A 227 -6.78 20.12 9.94
N ARG A 228 -7.58 19.06 9.82
CA ARG A 228 -7.44 17.86 10.66
C ARG A 228 -6.36 16.91 10.14
N TRP A 229 -5.93 16.03 11.03
CA TRP A 229 -4.96 14.97 10.79
C TRP A 229 -5.57 13.62 11.07
N ALA A 230 -5.19 12.63 10.26
CA ALA A 230 -5.59 11.24 10.42
C ALA A 230 -4.37 10.33 10.25
N ILE A 231 -4.37 9.21 10.97
CA ILE A 231 -3.47 8.09 10.71
C ILE A 231 -4.28 6.83 10.49
N CYS A 232 -3.89 6.03 9.52
CA CYS A 232 -4.27 4.62 9.42
C CYS A 232 -3.09 3.79 9.96
N TYR A 233 -3.30 3.10 11.07
CA TYR A 233 -2.31 2.21 11.69
C TYR A 233 -2.76 0.75 11.52
N ILE A 234 -1.91 -0.06 10.88
CA ILE A 234 -2.14 -1.49 10.75
C ILE A 234 -1.61 -2.19 12.01
N VAL A 235 -2.51 -2.75 12.82
CA VAL A 235 -2.13 -3.47 14.04
C VAL A 235 -1.62 -4.85 13.66
N LYS A 236 -0.31 -5.05 13.80
CA LYS A 236 0.39 -6.29 13.43
C LYS A 236 1.28 -6.78 14.56
N PHE A 237 1.37 -8.09 14.68
CA PHE A 237 2.16 -8.78 15.70
C PHE A 237 3.19 -9.72 15.05
N ASP A 238 4.41 -9.75 15.60
CA ASP A 238 5.50 -10.60 15.10
C ASP A 238 5.27 -12.09 15.37
N LYS A 239 4.44 -12.38 16.37
CA LYS A 239 3.98 -13.73 16.70
C LYS A 239 2.47 -13.73 16.77
N LEU A 240 1.85 -14.55 15.92
CA LEU A 240 0.40 -14.71 15.93
C LEU A 240 -0.01 -15.62 17.09
N GLU A 241 -1.04 -15.17 17.78
CA GLU A 241 -1.86 -15.91 18.74
C GLU A 241 -3.32 -15.62 18.39
N ARG A 242 -4.26 -16.21 19.13
CA ARG A 242 -5.65 -15.82 19.03
C ARG A 242 -5.80 -14.30 19.25
N PRO A 243 -6.65 -13.62 18.47
CA PRO A 243 -6.85 -12.18 18.54
C PRO A 243 -7.15 -11.69 19.96
N GLY A 244 -8.00 -12.42 20.70
CA GLY A 244 -8.35 -12.08 22.08
C GLY A 244 -7.19 -12.13 23.08
N ASN A 245 -6.10 -12.83 22.76
CA ASN A 245 -4.86 -12.82 23.57
C ASN A 245 -3.96 -11.61 23.25
N LEU A 246 -4.10 -11.05 22.05
CA LEU A 246 -3.28 -9.94 21.56
C LEU A 246 -3.96 -8.59 21.82
N MET A 247 -5.29 -8.55 21.74
CA MET A 247 -6.09 -7.34 21.88
C MET A 247 -7.24 -7.48 22.89
N ASP A 248 -7.64 -6.35 23.47
CA ASP A 248 -8.78 -6.22 24.38
C ASP A 248 -10.03 -5.75 23.61
N PHE A 249 -10.84 -6.73 23.20
CA PHE A 249 -12.06 -6.49 22.43
C PHE A 249 -13.12 -5.73 23.24
N ASP A 250 -13.18 -5.88 24.56
CA ASP A 250 -14.11 -5.12 25.40
C ASP A 250 -13.73 -3.63 25.41
N GLN A 251 -12.44 -3.30 25.41
CA GLN A 251 -11.98 -1.92 25.28
C GLN A 251 -12.20 -1.38 23.87
N ILE A 252 -11.98 -2.19 22.83
CA ILE A 252 -12.31 -1.81 21.44
C ILE A 252 -13.79 -1.43 21.32
N GLU A 253 -14.71 -2.25 21.82
CA GLU A 253 -16.15 -1.95 21.76
C GLU A 253 -16.52 -0.64 22.48
N LYS A 254 -15.89 -0.34 23.63
CA LYS A 254 -16.10 0.93 24.33
C LYS A 254 -15.60 2.12 23.50
N LEU A 255 -14.43 1.98 22.90
CA LEU A 255 -13.79 3.03 22.12
C LEU A 255 -14.45 3.30 20.76
N LYS A 256 -15.30 2.40 20.24
CA LYS A 256 -16.11 2.67 19.04
C LYS A 256 -17.08 3.86 19.19
N SER A 257 -17.36 4.28 20.42
CA SER A 257 -18.17 5.48 20.69
C SER A 257 -17.37 6.80 20.62
N ASP A 258 -16.04 6.71 20.55
CA ASP A 258 -15.14 7.85 20.47
C ASP A 258 -15.05 8.34 19.02
N PRO A 259 -15.44 9.59 18.70
CA PRO A 259 -15.42 10.09 17.32
C PRO A 259 -14.00 10.23 16.76
N GLU A 260 -12.97 10.22 17.63
CA GLU A 260 -11.56 10.35 17.23
C GLU A 260 -10.88 8.99 16.97
N VAL A 261 -11.65 7.90 16.96
CA VAL A 261 -11.15 6.54 16.79
C VAL A 261 -12.08 5.74 15.90
N LEU A 262 -11.50 5.01 14.94
CA LEU A 262 -12.23 4.01 14.16
C LEU A 262 -11.42 2.71 14.13
N PHE A 263 -12.11 1.59 14.36
CA PHE A 263 -11.55 0.25 14.18
C PHE A 263 -12.20 -0.44 12.99
N ILE A 264 -11.38 -1.03 12.14
CA ILE A 264 -11.82 -1.94 11.07
C ILE A 264 -11.19 -3.29 11.32
N MET A 265 -12.05 -4.26 11.65
CA MET A 265 -11.65 -5.66 11.86
C MET A 265 -11.77 -6.40 10.52
N TYR A 266 -10.71 -7.10 10.12
CA TYR A 266 -10.67 -7.92 8.91
C TYR A 266 -10.73 -9.39 9.28
N ASP A 267 -11.63 -10.13 8.63
CA ASP A 267 -11.66 -11.60 8.56
C ASP A 267 -11.58 -12.37 9.89
N ILE A 268 -11.95 -11.73 11.01
CA ILE A 268 -12.17 -12.37 12.31
C ILE A 268 -13.62 -12.12 12.75
N PRO A 269 -14.51 -13.10 12.63
CA PRO A 269 -15.83 -13.03 13.25
C PRO A 269 -15.80 -13.14 14.78
N ASP A 270 -14.79 -13.81 15.39
CA ASP A 270 -14.70 -14.06 16.83
C ASP A 270 -13.27 -13.88 17.42
N PRO A 271 -13.09 -13.23 18.60
CA PRO A 271 -11.79 -13.14 19.28
C PRO A 271 -11.08 -14.47 19.55
N ASP A 272 -11.80 -15.59 19.50
CA ASP A 272 -11.27 -16.95 19.65
C ASP A 272 -10.86 -17.62 18.33
N ASP A 273 -11.10 -16.99 17.18
CA ASP A 273 -10.73 -17.55 15.88
C ASP A 273 -9.21 -17.63 15.69
N ASP A 274 -8.76 -18.65 14.96
CA ASP A 274 -7.37 -18.78 14.57
C ASP A 274 -7.06 -17.84 13.38
N VAL A 275 -6.09 -16.94 13.56
CA VAL A 275 -5.58 -16.14 12.44
C VAL A 275 -4.62 -17.00 11.63
N THR A 276 -5.03 -17.42 10.43
CA THR A 276 -4.15 -18.19 9.54
C THR A 276 -3.01 -17.33 9.04
N ASN A 277 -1.78 -17.70 9.38
CA ASN A 277 -0.57 -17.07 8.87
C ASN A 277 -0.25 -17.62 7.47
N PHE A 278 -0.46 -16.83 6.42
CA PHE A 278 0.26 -17.07 5.17
C PHE A 278 1.70 -16.55 5.36
N ASN A 279 2.67 -17.47 5.29
CA ASN A 279 4.09 -17.30 5.64
C ASN A 279 4.88 -16.36 4.70
N ASP A 280 4.40 -15.17 4.38
CA ASP A 280 5.20 -14.15 3.69
C ASP A 280 5.05 -12.76 4.32
N THR A 281 6.08 -11.94 4.06
CA THR A 281 6.39 -10.57 4.47
C THR A 281 5.21 -9.66 4.84
N SER A 282 4.07 -9.78 4.16
CA SER A 282 2.83 -9.04 4.42
C SER A 282 2.04 -9.50 5.65
N ALA A 283 2.41 -10.61 6.31
CA ALA A 283 1.77 -11.32 7.45
C ALA A 283 0.48 -10.68 8.00
N TRP A 284 -0.60 -11.46 7.99
CA TRP A 284 -1.96 -11.03 8.24
C TRP A 284 -2.08 -10.15 9.49
N TYR A 285 -2.51 -8.92 9.27
CA TYR A 285 -3.10 -8.08 10.30
C TYR A 285 -4.59 -8.37 10.32
N PHE A 286 -5.22 -8.09 11.45
CA PHE A 286 -6.65 -8.33 11.60
C PHE A 286 -7.43 -7.12 12.11
N CYS A 287 -6.70 -6.05 12.42
CA CYS A 287 -7.25 -4.79 12.86
C CYS A 287 -6.50 -3.65 12.18
N LYS A 288 -7.25 -2.74 11.57
CA LYS A 288 -6.80 -1.39 11.28
C LYS A 288 -7.43 -0.45 12.26
N MET A 289 -6.62 0.46 12.75
CA MET A 289 -7.07 1.49 13.65
C MET A 289 -6.77 2.84 13.03
N PHE A 290 -7.77 3.70 13.04
CA PHE A 290 -7.65 5.07 12.61
C PHE A 290 -7.81 5.96 13.83
N THR A 291 -6.96 6.97 13.94
CA THR A 291 -7.13 8.02 14.94
C THR A 291 -7.01 9.38 14.30
N TYR A 292 -7.74 10.33 14.85
CA TYR A 292 -7.88 11.67 14.31
C TYR A 292 -7.42 12.72 15.33
N GLY A 293 -7.21 13.94 14.86
CA GLY A 293 -6.89 15.06 15.73
C GLY A 293 -6.69 16.39 15.00
N ASP A 294 -6.72 17.47 15.75
CA ASP A 294 -6.57 18.84 15.23
C ASP A 294 -5.10 19.24 14.99
N SER A 295 -4.16 18.36 15.33
CA SER A 295 -2.75 18.47 14.99
C SER A 295 -2.14 17.08 14.82
N ARG A 296 -1.00 17.00 14.12
CA ARG A 296 -0.26 15.74 13.96
C ARG A 296 0.06 15.11 15.32
N GLU A 297 0.52 15.90 16.29
CA GLU A 297 0.85 15.43 17.64
C GLU A 297 -0.38 14.96 18.41
N ALA A 298 -1.52 15.63 18.25
CA ALA A 298 -2.77 15.21 18.90
C ALA A 298 -3.24 13.85 18.37
N MET A 299 -3.21 13.67 17.05
CA MET A 299 -3.54 12.41 16.39
C MET A 299 -2.59 11.28 16.83
N ILE A 300 -1.27 11.53 16.89
CA ILE A 300 -0.28 10.53 17.32
C ILE A 300 -0.44 10.19 18.80
N ARG A 301 -0.68 11.18 19.66
CA ARG A 301 -1.01 10.93 21.07
C ARG A 301 -2.22 10.03 21.21
N LYS A 302 -3.29 10.32 20.44
CA LYS A 302 -4.50 9.50 20.43
C LYS A 302 -4.20 8.05 20.03
N LEU A 303 -3.42 7.84 18.97
CA LEU A 303 -2.97 6.51 18.54
C LEU A 303 -2.28 5.74 19.68
N VAL A 304 -1.29 6.37 20.31
CA VAL A 304 -0.49 5.75 21.39
C VAL A 304 -1.36 5.44 22.60
N ASP A 305 -2.25 6.35 22.99
CA ASP A 305 -3.13 6.18 24.14
C ASP A 305 -4.14 5.05 23.90
N VAL A 306 -4.71 4.96 22.69
CA VAL A 306 -5.61 3.88 22.33
C VAL A 306 -4.89 2.53 22.30
N LEU A 307 -3.71 2.43 21.68
CA LEU A 307 -2.94 1.18 21.63
C LEU A 307 -2.60 0.66 23.03
N LYS A 308 -2.28 1.53 23.98
CA LYS A 308 -2.04 1.14 25.38
C LYS A 308 -3.27 0.53 26.06
N LEU A 309 -4.47 0.89 25.62
CA LEU A 309 -5.72 0.36 26.15
C LEU A 309 -6.11 -0.96 25.48
N VAL A 310 -5.92 -1.06 24.17
CA VAL A 310 -6.45 -2.18 23.38
C VAL A 310 -5.44 -3.28 23.09
N VAL A 311 -4.13 -3.05 23.23
CA VAL A 311 -3.11 -4.07 23.00
C VAL A 311 -2.67 -4.68 24.32
N LYS A 312 -2.89 -5.99 24.49
CA LYS A 312 -2.55 -6.74 25.71
C LYS A 312 -1.07 -7.09 25.79
N LYS A 313 -0.42 -7.28 24.64
CA LYS A 313 0.97 -7.72 24.49
C LYS A 313 1.76 -6.74 23.60
N PRO A 314 2.00 -5.49 24.05
CA PRO A 314 2.66 -4.47 23.23
C PRO A 314 4.08 -4.86 22.81
N GLU A 315 4.76 -5.72 23.56
CA GLU A 315 6.08 -6.27 23.23
C GLU A 315 6.07 -7.17 21.99
N LEU A 316 4.90 -7.64 21.56
CA LEU A 316 4.74 -8.43 20.34
C LEU A 316 4.35 -7.60 19.12
N LEU A 317 4.04 -6.30 19.30
CA LEU A 317 3.70 -5.43 18.17
C LEU A 317 4.89 -5.35 17.22
N THR A 318 4.62 -5.61 15.95
CA THR A 318 5.62 -5.52 14.89
C THR A 318 6.15 -4.08 14.76
N TYR A 319 5.32 -3.08 15.08
CA TYR A 319 5.62 -1.67 14.93
C TYR A 319 5.28 -0.89 16.19
N PRO A 320 6.17 -0.86 17.19
CA PRO A 320 5.93 -0.08 18.39
C PRO A 320 5.83 1.40 18.04
N VAL A 321 4.79 2.07 18.52
CA VAL A 321 4.60 3.52 18.37
C VAL A 321 4.92 4.25 19.65
N HIS A 322 5.40 5.48 19.50
CA HIS A 322 5.71 6.37 20.61
C HIS A 322 5.28 7.80 20.28
N TYR A 323 5.19 8.64 21.31
CA TYR A 323 4.70 10.02 21.15
C TYR A 323 5.54 10.92 20.25
N GLY A 324 6.80 10.56 19.95
CA GLY A 324 7.69 11.30 19.05
C GLY A 324 7.74 10.79 17.60
N MET A 325 6.72 10.02 17.18
CA MET A 325 6.62 9.47 15.81
C MET A 325 6.35 10.56 14.77
#